data_AF-A0A932GDA0-F1
#
_entry.id   AF-A0A932GDA0-F1
#
_cell.length_a   1.000
_cell.length_b   1.000
_cell.length_c   1.000
_cell.angle_alpha   90.00
_cell.angle_beta   90.00
_cell.angle_gamma   90.00
#
_symmetry.space_group_name_H-M   'P 1'
#
loop_
_entity.id
_entity.type
_entity.pdbx_description
1 polymer ?
#
loop_
_entity_poly.entity_id
_entity_poly.type
_entity_poly.pdbx_seq_one_letter_code
_entity_poly.pdbx_strand_id
1 'polypeptide(L)' 'GLLNVYSYPRSPNVIVVYAAEVVSGELQACDESVEAGAFGPAEIPWEELGFDSTREALQDYLRLYLSSKT' A
#
# COMPACT_ATOMS: atom_id res chain seq x y z
N GLY A 1 1.20 9.89 -7.74
CA GLY A 1 2.55 10.49 -7.69
C GLY A 1 3.45 9.69 -6.75
N LEU A 2 4.74 10.01 -6.66
CA LEU A 2 5.63 9.35 -5.68
C LEU A 2 5.09 9.60 -4.26
N LEU A 3 4.88 8.52 -3.51
CA LEU A 3 4.47 8.58 -2.10
C LEU A 3 5.71 8.74 -1.22
N ASN A 4 6.63 7.78 -1.26
CA ASN A 4 7.87 7.79 -0.48
C ASN A 4 8.88 6.75 -0.99
N VAL A 5 10.10 6.78 -0.44
CA VAL A 5 11.18 5.80 -0.68
C VAL A 5 11.62 5.20 0.66
N TYR A 6 11.51 3.88 0.79
CA TYR A 6 11.84 3.15 2.01
C TYR A 6 13.15 2.38 1.84
N SER A 7 14.01 2.45 2.86
CA SER A 7 15.26 1.69 2.93
C SER A 7 15.50 1.27 4.37
N TYR A 8 16.04 0.06 4.57
CA TYR A 8 16.23 -0.51 5.90
C TYR A 8 17.68 -0.96 6.07
N PRO A 9 18.35 -0.70 7.21
CA PRO A 9 19.77 -0.99 7.38
C PRO A 9 20.20 -2.45 7.15
N ARG A 10 19.27 -3.41 7.27
CA ARG A 10 19.53 -4.85 7.09
C ARG A 10 19.01 -5.42 5.77
N SER A 11 18.52 -4.56 4.88
CA SER A 11 18.01 -4.95 3.56
C SER A 11 18.75 -4.15 2.48
N PRO A 12 19.32 -4.80 1.45
CA PRO A 12 19.91 -4.08 0.33
C PRO A 12 18.85 -3.46 -0.60
N ASN A 13 17.56 -3.81 -0.43
CA ASN A 13 16.48 -3.36 -1.29
C ASN A 13 16.03 -1.95 -0.92
N VAL A 14 15.81 -1.12 -1.95
CA VAL A 14 15.16 0.19 -1.84
C VAL A 14 13.77 0.09 -2.45
N ILE A 15 12.74 0.40 -1.66
CA ILE A 15 11.34 0.25 -2.07
C ILE A 15 10.78 1.63 -2.39
N VAL A 16 10.37 1.82 -3.64
CA VAL A 16 9.79 3.09 -4.10
C VAL A 16 8.28 2.88 -4.25
N VAL A 17 7.48 3.62 -3.48
CA VAL A 17 6.02 3.48 -3.49
C VAL A 17 5.39 4.70 -4.13
N TYR A 18 4.40 4.46 -5.01
CA TYR A 18 3.65 5.51 -5.69
C TYR A 18 2.17 5.41 -5.30
N ALA A 19 1.55 6.56 -5.02
CA ALA A 19 0.09 6.66 -4.94
C ALA A 19 -0.48 6.70 -6.37
N ALA A 20 -1.51 5.89 -6.62
CA ALA A 20 -2.15 5.75 -7.92
C ALA A 20 -3.67 5.87 -7.82
N GLU A 21 -4.29 6.25 -8.93
CA GLU A 21 -5.73 6.26 -9.11
C GLU A 21 -6.10 5.14 -10.10
N VAL A 22 -7.09 4.32 -9.75
CA VAL A 22 -7.60 3.28 -10.65
C VAL A 22 -8.49 3.94 -11.69
N VAL A 23 -8.10 3.84 -12.97
CA VAL A 23 -8.79 4.54 -14.07
C VAL A 23 -9.88 3.70 -14.76
N SER A 24 -9.69 2.39 -14.86
CA SER A 24 -10.63 1.47 -15.52
C SER A 24 -10.19 0.01 -15.31
N GLY A 25 -11.06 -0.95 -15.62
CA GLY A 25 -10.77 -2.40 -15.57
C GLY A 25 -11.59 -3.13 -14.52
N GLU A 26 -11.32 -4.42 -14.36
CA GLU A 26 -11.91 -5.28 -13.34
C GLU A 26 -10.80 -5.79 -12.40
N LEU A 27 -11.00 -5.66 -11.09
CA LEU A 27 -10.04 -6.15 -10.10
C LEU A 27 -10.12 -7.68 -10.04
N GLN A 28 -9.01 -8.34 -10.37
CA GLN A 28 -8.94 -9.80 -10.40
C GLN A 28 -7.58 -10.30 -9.90
N ALA A 29 -7.59 -11.39 -9.13
CA ALA A 29 -6.39 -12.12 -8.76
C ALA A 29 -5.88 -12.95 -9.96
N CYS A 30 -4.57 -12.92 -10.22
CA CYS A 30 -3.91 -13.59 -11.35
C CYS A 30 -2.74 -14.46 -10.85
N ASP A 31 -1.76 -14.75 -11.71
CA ASP A 31 -0.71 -15.76 -11.45
C ASP A 31 0.10 -15.56 -10.14
N GLU A 32 0.27 -14.31 -9.68
CA GLU A 32 1.07 -13.98 -8.47
C GLU A 32 0.22 -13.72 -7.22
N SER A 33 -1.10 -13.91 -7.26
CA SER A 33 -1.99 -13.60 -6.14
C SER A 33 -3.14 -14.58 -6.05
N VAL A 34 -3.43 -15.07 -4.84
CA VAL A 34 -4.57 -15.95 -4.60
C VAL A 34 -5.88 -15.19 -4.51
N GLU A 35 -5.84 -13.94 -4.02
CA GLU A 35 -7.00 -13.09 -3.80
C GLU A 35 -6.63 -11.62 -4.05
N ALA A 36 -7.61 -10.83 -4.47
CA ALA A 36 -7.48 -9.38 -4.66
C ALA A 36 -8.79 -8.70 -4.25
N GLY A 37 -8.70 -7.64 -3.46
CA GLY A 37 -9.87 -6.94 -2.92
C GLY A 37 -9.59 -5.46 -2.71
N ALA A 38 -10.65 -4.67 -2.69
CA ALA A 38 -10.60 -3.28 -2.24
C ALA A 38 -10.87 -3.23 -0.74
N PHE A 39 -10.06 -2.46 -0.01
CA PHE A 39 -10.16 -2.33 1.44
C PHE A 39 -10.33 -0.86 1.80
N GLY A 40 -11.35 -0.55 2.60
CA GLY A 40 -11.43 0.72 3.30
C GLY A 40 -10.34 0.84 4.37
N PRO A 41 -10.03 2.05 4.87
CA PRO A 41 -8.98 2.26 5.87
C PRO A 41 -9.11 1.40 7.14
N ALA A 42 -10.33 1.11 7.57
CA ALA A 42 -10.60 0.29 8.75
C ALA A 42 -10.56 -1.22 8.48
N GLU A 43 -10.50 -1.64 7.22
CA GLU A 43 -10.53 -3.04 6.79
C GLU A 43 -9.13 -3.56 6.43
N ILE A 44 -8.10 -2.71 6.48
CA ILE A 44 -6.72 -3.09 6.18
C ILE A 44 -6.26 -4.17 7.20
N PRO A 45 -5.80 -5.35 6.75
CA PRO A 45 -5.38 -6.43 7.64
C PRO A 45 -3.92 -6.22 8.11
N TRP A 46 -3.71 -5.24 9.01
CA TRP A 46 -2.39 -4.77 9.43
C TRP A 46 -1.43 -5.85 9.96
N GLU A 47 -1.98 -6.86 10.63
CA GLU A 47 -1.24 -7.98 11.21
C GLU A 47 -0.84 -9.05 10.17
N GLU A 48 -1.50 -9.06 9.00
CA GLU A 48 -1.25 -10.03 7.92
C GLU A 48 -0.33 -9.49 6.83
N LEU A 49 0.05 -8.20 6.90
CA LEU A 49 0.97 -7.59 5.94
C LEU A 49 2.37 -8.21 6.04
N GLY A 50 2.86 -8.76 4.93
CA GLY A 50 4.13 -9.49 4.87
C GLY A 50 5.40 -8.62 4.94
N PHE A 51 5.30 -7.29 4.80
CA PHE A 51 6.46 -6.39 4.76
C PHE A 51 6.22 -5.10 5.55
N ASP A 52 7.24 -4.69 6.31
CA ASP A 52 7.24 -3.42 7.06
C ASP A 52 7.10 -2.21 6.13
N SER A 53 7.72 -2.25 4.95
CA SER A 53 7.58 -1.18 3.94
C SER A 53 6.15 -1.00 3.46
N THR A 54 5.39 -2.08 3.34
CA THR A 54 3.98 -2.00 2.95
C THR A 54 3.14 -1.37 4.07
N ARG A 55 3.40 -1.76 5.33
CA ARG A 55 2.73 -1.18 6.49
C ARG A 55 3.00 0.32 6.61
N GLU A 56 4.27 0.72 6.58
CA GLU A 56 4.68 2.12 6.68
C GLU A 56 4.13 2.95 5.51
N ALA A 57 4.16 2.40 4.29
CA ALA A 57 3.61 3.07 3.12
C ALA A 57 2.10 3.28 3.20
N LEU A 58 1.34 2.30 3.67
CA LEU A 58 -0.10 2.47 3.86
C LEU A 58 -0.39 3.52 4.95
N GLN A 59 0.36 3.54 6.05
CA GLN A 59 0.21 4.57 7.08
C GLN A 59 0.51 5.99 6.55
N ASP A 60 1.57 6.16 5.77
CA ASP A 60 1.90 7.42 5.12
C ASP A 60 0.81 7.83 4.11
N TYR A 61 0.28 6.89 3.34
CA TYR A 61 -0.82 7.14 2.43
C TYR A 61 -2.08 7.63 3.18
N LEU A 62 -2.48 6.94 4.25
CA LEU A 62 -3.63 7.33 5.07
C LEU A 62 -3.42 8.73 5.69
N ARG A 63 -2.21 9.02 6.16
CA ARG A 63 -1.84 10.33 6.72
C ARG A 63 -1.93 11.44 5.68
N LEU A 64 -1.43 11.22 4.47
CA LEU A 64 -1.32 12.27 3.46
C LEU A 64 -2.63 12.49 2.67
N TYR A 65 -3.38 11.43 2.40
CA TYR A 65 -4.52 11.48 1.48
C TYR A 65 -5.89 11.30 2.14
N LEU A 66 -5.93 10.81 3.38
CA LEU A 66 -7.19 10.57 4.10
C LEU A 66 -7.31 11.40 5.39
N SER A 67 -6.27 12.12 5.80
CA SER A 67 -6.31 13.00 6.97
C SER A 67 -6.81 14.41 6.62
N SER A 68 -8.07 14.50 6.16
CA SER A 68 -9.01 15.62 6.40
C SER A 68 -10.25 15.49 5.51
N LYS A 69 -11.23 14.70 5.96
CA LYS A 69 -12.65 14.99 5.77
C LYS A 69 -13.33 14.77 7.12
N THR A 70 -13.23 15.76 7.99
CA THR A 70 -14.18 15.99 9.09
C THR A 70 -14.87 17.31 8.81
#